data_AF-A0A6C0B6B4-F1
#
_entry.id   AF-A0A6C0B6B4-F1
#
_cell.length_a   1.000
_cell.length_b   1.000
_cell.length_c   1.000
_cell.angle_alpha   90.00
_cell.angle_beta   90.00
_cell.angle_gamma   90.00
#
_symmetry.space_group_name_H-M   'P 1'
#
loop_
_entity.id
_entity.type
_entity.pdbx_description
1 polymer ?
#
loop_
_entity_poly.entity_id
_entity_poly.type
_entity_poly.pdbx_seq_one_letter_code
_entity_poly.pdbx_strand_id
1 'polypeptide(L)' 'MKNFHYHNTEKCVRAGKHITRKVVVKKGKGYKSITIKRGGKRNRTVKKMLNKDEIEKIRKGKFIKGLFKDCKSGNC' A
#
# COMPACT_ATOMS: atom_id res chain seq x y z
N MET A 1 -6.83 -7.58 -18.37
CA MET A 1 -6.07 -6.77 -17.37
C MET A 1 -5.49 -5.45 -17.91
N LYS A 2 -5.19 -5.31 -19.21
CA LYS A 2 -4.36 -4.20 -19.75
C LYS A 2 -4.93 -2.77 -19.55
N ASN A 3 -6.21 -2.62 -19.20
CA ASN A 3 -6.87 -1.30 -19.02
C ASN A 3 -7.43 -1.08 -17.60
N PHE A 4 -7.04 -1.88 -16.61
CA PHE A 4 -7.49 -1.63 -15.24
C PHE A 4 -6.62 -0.57 -14.56
N HIS A 5 -7.27 0.46 -14.04
CA HIS A 5 -6.68 1.54 -13.27
C HIS A 5 -7.35 1.60 -11.90
N TYR A 6 -6.55 1.72 -10.86
CA TYR A 6 -7.03 1.85 -9.49
C TYR A 6 -6.06 2.70 -8.68
N HIS A 7 -6.59 3.59 -7.86
CA HIS A 7 -5.80 4.39 -6.95
C HIS A 7 -6.53 4.51 -5.63
N ASN A 8 -5.87 4.12 -4.55
CA ASN A 8 -6.37 4.30 -3.20
C ASN A 8 -5.25 4.79 -2.29
N THR A 9 -5.55 5.75 -1.43
CA THR A 9 -4.62 6.27 -0.43
C THR A 9 -5.36 6.41 0.89
N GLU A 10 -4.93 5.65 1.88
CA GLU A 10 -5.39 5.72 3.26
C GLU A 10 -4.35 6.46 4.10
N LYS A 11 -4.78 7.43 4.90
CA LYS A 11 -3.93 8.14 5.85
C LYS A 11 -4.50 7.91 7.25
N CYS A 12 -3.68 7.49 8.19
CA CYS A 12 -4.06 7.40 9.59
C CYS A 12 -2.93 7.88 10.50
N VAL A 13 -3.30 8.27 11.72
CA VAL A 13 -2.35 8.62 12.78
C VAL A 13 -2.46 7.56 13.86
N ARG A 14 -1.34 6.96 14.25
CA ARG A 14 -1.28 5.98 15.34
C ARG A 14 -0.03 6.22 16.19
N ALA A 15 -0.19 6.39 17.50
CA ALA A 15 0.90 6.61 18.45
C ALA A 15 1.90 7.70 17.99
N GLY A 16 1.38 8.85 17.53
CA GLY A 16 2.20 9.97 17.04
C GLY A 16 2.94 9.72 15.71
N LYS A 17 2.67 8.60 15.03
CA LYS A 17 3.18 8.28 13.69
C LYS A 17 2.08 8.53 12.66
N HIS A 18 2.40 9.30 11.60
CA HIS A 18 1.52 9.42 10.44
C HIS A 18 1.83 8.27 9.47
N ILE A 19 0.85 7.40 9.27
CA ILE A 19 0.97 6.23 8.41
C ILE A 19 0.13 6.49 7.16
N THR A 20 0.75 6.43 5.99
CA THR A 20 0.08 6.49 4.69
C THR A 20 0.20 5.14 4.00
N ARG A 21 -0.92 4.48 3.73
CA ARG A 21 -0.97 3.28 2.89
C ARG A 21 -1.47 3.66 1.51
N LYS A 22 -0.80 3.17 0.48
CA LYS A 22 -1.12 3.50 -0.91
C LYS A 22 -1.19 2.24 -1.75
N VAL A 23 -2.20 2.16 -2.62
CA VAL A 23 -2.35 1.12 -3.64
C VAL A 23 -2.53 1.83 -4.97
N VAL A 24 -1.71 1.47 -5.96
CA VAL A 24 -1.80 2.02 -7.31
C VAL A 24 -1.74 0.89 -8.31
N VAL A 25 -2.73 0.80 -9.20
CA VAL A 25 -2.72 -0.07 -10.38
C VAL A 25 -2.88 0.82 -11.61
N LYS A 26 -1.99 0.66 -12.57
CA LYS A 26 -2.02 1.36 -13.87
C LYS A 26 -1.79 0.33 -14.97
N LYS A 27 -2.69 0.27 -15.95
CA LYS A 27 -2.62 -0.69 -17.07
C LYS A 27 -2.46 -2.15 -16.59
N GLY A 28 -3.14 -2.50 -15.49
CA GLY A 28 -3.10 -3.85 -14.92
C GLY A 28 -1.81 -4.24 -14.19
N LYS A 29 -0.86 -3.33 -13.99
CA LYS A 29 0.33 -3.51 -13.12
C LYS A 29 0.25 -2.51 -11.97
N GLY A 30 0.70 -2.90 -10.79
CA GLY A 30 0.56 -2.03 -9.64
C GLY A 30 1.53 -2.27 -8.50
N TYR A 31 1.50 -1.36 -7.54
CA TYR A 31 2.27 -1.44 -6.31
C TYR A 31 1.41 -1.05 -5.11
N LYS A 32 1.82 -1.58 -3.97
CA LYS A 32 1.37 -1.19 -2.64
C LYS A 32 2.55 -0.55 -1.90
N SER A 33 2.29 0.44 -1.07
CA SER A 33 3.33 1.04 -0.24
C SER A 33 2.79 1.51 1.10
N ILE A 34 3.66 1.45 2.11
CA ILE A 34 3.45 2.11 3.41
C ILE A 34 4.51 3.18 3.56
N THR A 35 4.10 4.40 3.89
CA THR A 35 4.97 5.49 4.35
C THR A 35 4.67 5.79 5.80
N ILE A 36 5.69 5.79 6.66
CA ILE A 36 5.58 6.17 8.07
C ILE A 36 6.38 7.46 8.26
N LYS A 37 5.71 8.52 8.73
CA LYS A 37 6.34 9.76 9.15
C LYS A 37 6.25 9.88 10.67
N ARG A 38 7.35 10.30 11.30
CA ARG A 38 7.43 10.64 12.73
C ARG A 38 8.09 12.01 12.82
N GLY A 39 7.54 12.92 13.62
CA GLY A 39 8.09 14.26 13.80
C GLY A 39 9.59 14.23 14.06
N GLY A 40 10.34 15.08 13.35
CA GLY A 40 11.80 15.19 13.46
C GLY A 40 12.62 14.05 12.83
N LYS A 41 12.02 13.04 12.20
CA LYS A 41 12.76 11.91 11.57
C LYS A 41 12.48 11.82 10.07
N ARG A 42 13.45 11.25 9.34
CA ARG A 42 13.29 10.92 7.91
C ARG A 42 12.11 9.98 7.69
N ASN A 43 11.34 10.24 6.63
CA ASN A 43 10.22 9.40 6.25
C ASN A 43 10.71 8.00 5.85
N ARG A 44 10.05 6.95 6.35
CA ARG A 44 10.35 5.57 5.95
C ARG A 44 9.26 5.07 5.03
N THR A 45 9.64 4.69 3.81
CA THR A 45 8.71 4.17 2.80
C THR A 45 9.13 2.77 2.39
N VAL A 46 8.20 1.82 2.46
CA VAL A 46 8.34 0.48 1.90
C VAL A 46 7.35 0.33 0.76
N LYS A 47 7.84 -0.06 -0.41
CA LYS A 47 7.06 -0.27 -1.63
C LYS A 47 7.25 -1.70 -2.11
N LYS A 48 6.15 -2.37 -2.46
CA LYS A 48 6.13 -3.72 -3.01
C LYS A 48 5.21 -3.77 -4.23
N MET A 49 5.57 -4.58 -5.21
CA MET A 49 4.69 -4.86 -6.34
C MET A 49 3.45 -5.63 -5.87
N LEU A 50 2.33 -5.38 -6.52
CA LEU A 50 1.15 -6.22 -6.39
C LEU A 50 1.32 -7.43 -7.31
N ASN A 51 1.03 -8.62 -6.80
CA ASN A 51 0.94 -9.81 -7.64
C ASN A 51 -0.39 -9.84 -8.41
N LYS A 52 -0.52 -10.76 -9.37
CA LYS A 52 -1.71 -10.84 -10.23
C LYS A 52 -2.99 -11.09 -9.41
N ASP A 53 -2.91 -11.94 -8.39
CA ASP A 53 -4.04 -12.32 -7.53
C ASP A 53 -4.53 -11.15 -6.67
N GLU A 54 -3.61 -10.35 -6.13
CA GLU A 54 -3.91 -9.13 -5.39
C GLU A 54 -4.61 -8.11 -6.30
N ILE A 55 -4.11 -7.92 -7.54
CA ILE A 55 -4.74 -7.03 -8.51
C ILE A 55 -6.14 -7.52 -8.86
N GLU A 56 -6.34 -8.84 -9.02
CA GLU A 56 -7.65 -9.38 -9.31
C GLU A 56 -8.64 -9.20 -8.15
N LYS A 57 -8.19 -9.42 -6.91
CA LYS A 57 -9.00 -9.16 -5.71
C LYS A 57 -9.37 -7.68 -5.58
N ILE A 58 -8.43 -6.77 -5.82
CA ILE A 58 -8.69 -5.30 -5.88
C ILE A 58 -9.74 -4.99 -6.94
N ARG A 59 -9.61 -5.56 -8.15
CA ARG A 59 -10.57 -5.35 -9.24
C ARG A 59 -11.98 -5.83 -8.87
N LYS A 60 -12.10 -6.95 -8.15
CA LYS A 60 -13.38 -7.50 -7.67
C LYS A 60 -13.93 -6.75 -6.44
N GLY A 61 -13.27 -5.69 -5.96
CA GLY A 61 -13.64 -4.98 -4.74
C GLY A 61 -13.54 -5.83 -3.48
N LYS A 62 -12.78 -6.94 -3.51
CA LYS A 62 -12.66 -7.86 -2.39
C LYS A 62 -11.66 -7.35 -1.37
N PHE A 63 -11.98 -7.55 -0.10
CA PHE A 63 -11.04 -7.31 1.00
C PHE A 63 -9.82 -8.23 0.86
N ILE A 64 -8.62 -7.67 1.05
CA ILE A 64 -7.36 -8.42 1.04
C ILE A 64 -6.73 -8.33 2.43
N LYS A 65 -6.96 -9.37 3.23
CA LYS A 65 -6.39 -9.47 4.57
C LYS A 65 -4.86 -9.44 4.47
N GLY A 66 -4.24 -8.52 5.21
CA GLY A 66 -2.79 -8.43 5.27
C GLY A 66 -2.13 -7.98 3.96
N LEU A 67 -2.84 -7.21 3.11
CA LEU A 67 -2.29 -6.69 1.84
C LEU A 67 -0.91 -6.06 2.03
N PHE A 68 -0.68 -5.36 3.13
CA PHE A 68 0.59 -4.70 3.43
C PHE A 68 1.46 -5.43 4.47
N LYS A 69 1.17 -6.69 4.81
CA LYS A 69 1.90 -7.46 5.84
C LYS A 69 3.37 -7.70 5.45
N ASP A 70 3.65 -7.74 4.15
CA ASP A 70 4.99 -7.83 3.54
C ASP A 70 5.66 -6.46 3.33
N CYS A 71 4.90 -5.37 3.51
CA CYS A 71 5.43 -4.00 3.55
C CYS A 71 5.94 -3.62 4.96
N LYS A 72 6.48 -4.61 5.69
CA LYS A 72 7.12 -4.38 6.98
C LYS A 72 8.44 -3.67 6.73
N SER A 73 8.56 -2.49 7.32
CA SER A 73 9.86 -1.88 7.54
C SER A 73 10.39 -2.49 8.83
N GLY A 74 11.53 -3.20 8.79
CA GLY A 74 12.08 -3.91 9.95
C GLY A 74 11.93 -3.13 11.25
N ASN A 75 11.34 -3.78 12.25
CA ASN A 75 11.00 -3.30 13.59
C ASN A 75 10.12 -2.03 13.63
N CYS A 76 8.81 -2.27 13.76
CA CYS A 76 7.89 -1.40 14.48
C CYS A 76 7.08 -2.27 15.43
#